data_AF-A0A0C9WI23-F1
#
_entry.id   AF-A0A0C9WI23-F1
#
_cell.length_a   1.000
_cell.length_b   1.000
_cell.length_c   1.000
_cell.angle_alpha   90.00
_cell.angle_beta   90.00
_cell.angle_gamma   90.00
#
_symmetry.space_group_name_H-M   'P 1'
#
loop_
_entity.id
_entity.type
_entity.pdbx_description
1 polymer ?
#
loop_
_entity_poly.entity_id
_entity_poly.type
_entity_poly.pdbx_seq_one_letter_code
_entity_poly.pdbx_strand_id
1 'polypeptide(L)'
;MLRQPGENLPWLPNPIQHCQHPHDGPPLADQTVKNYFSPNRFYCVETICAPCGTVIGWGKFARSESPTNIVAFLNSIYSSGVSRPAYICIDKACIVLRHIQATGQLQDWFNTSCLLVDSYHYTTHKATDELCCTWCNPVIPAVDKFGNDCFQRTFNTQACEQLNSWLGGFELILKCMTPANFDWFLHSMLFYHSSFVLKKQGIKQRRAENREIDDESEHDGGVEFGEE
;
A
#
# COMPACT_ATOMS: atom_id res chain seq x y z
N MET A 1 -15.67 24.12 46.80
CA MET A 1 -16.89 24.68 46.17
C MET A 1 -17.68 23.52 45.60
N LEU A 2 -18.88 23.29 46.12
CA LEU A 2 -19.74 22.16 45.74
C LEU A 2 -20.55 22.55 44.49
N ARG A 3 -20.47 21.73 43.42
CA ARG A 3 -21.25 21.91 42.18
C ARG A 3 -22.73 21.60 42.42
N GLN A 4 -23.63 22.35 41.78
CA GLN A 4 -25.06 22.02 41.76
C GLN A 4 -25.38 21.06 40.59
N PRO A 5 -26.30 20.09 40.76
CA PRO A 5 -26.73 19.22 39.68
C PRO A 5 -27.47 20.04 38.60
N GLY A 6 -26.92 20.08 37.37
CA GLY A 6 -27.53 20.77 36.22
C GLY A 6 -26.78 22.02 35.72
N GLU A 7 -25.67 22.39 36.35
CA GLU A 7 -24.85 23.53 35.92
C GLU A 7 -24.05 23.20 34.65
N ASN A 8 -24.51 23.70 33.49
CA ASN A 8 -23.85 23.51 32.19
C ASN A 8 -23.17 24.82 31.76
N LEU A 9 -21.89 24.95 32.08
CA LEU A 9 -21.06 26.11 31.70
C LEU A 9 -20.68 26.02 30.22
N PRO A 10 -20.64 27.14 29.48
CA PRO A 10 -20.47 27.14 28.02
C PRO A 10 -19.14 26.59 27.51
N TRP A 11 -18.14 26.39 28.38
CA TRP A 11 -16.87 25.76 28.05
C TRP A 11 -16.77 24.29 28.49
N LEU A 12 -17.82 23.73 29.08
CA LEU A 12 -17.88 22.29 29.36
C LEU A 12 -18.30 21.57 28.07
N PRO A 13 -17.58 20.51 27.65
CA PRO A 13 -18.01 19.68 26.55
C PRO A 13 -19.37 19.07 26.92
N ASN A 14 -20.39 19.25 26.07
CA ASN A 14 -21.67 18.58 26.25
C ASN A 14 -21.41 17.08 26.40
N PRO A 15 -21.82 16.44 27.51
CA PRO A 15 -21.75 15.00 27.59
C PRO A 15 -22.65 14.48 26.48
N ILE A 16 -22.03 13.95 25.43
CA ILE A 16 -22.71 13.12 24.45
C ILE A 16 -23.38 12.04 25.30
N GLN A 17 -24.69 12.11 25.43
CA GLN A 17 -25.49 11.05 25.99
C GLN A 17 -25.28 9.85 25.07
N HIS A 18 -24.26 9.04 25.35
CA HIS A 18 -24.32 7.63 25.02
C HIS A 18 -25.40 7.04 25.91
N CYS A 19 -26.65 7.19 25.45
CA CYS A 19 -27.77 6.47 26.00
C CYS A 19 -27.47 4.98 25.79
N GLN A 20 -26.97 4.32 26.82
CA GLN A 20 -27.16 2.88 26.95
C GLN A 20 -28.66 2.68 27.04
N HIS A 21 -29.26 2.24 25.93
CA HIS A 21 -30.69 1.99 25.87
C HIS A 21 -30.98 0.68 26.61
N PRO A 22 -31.87 0.64 27.61
CA PRO A 22 -32.42 -0.61 28.11
C PRO A 22 -33.14 -1.32 26.97
N HIS A 23 -33.02 -2.66 26.89
CA HIS A 23 -33.55 -3.46 25.78
C HIS A 23 -35.07 -3.34 25.58
N ASP A 24 -35.81 -2.84 26.57
CA ASP A 24 -37.28 -2.79 26.58
C ASP A 24 -37.88 -1.36 26.52
N GLY A 25 -37.10 -0.35 26.16
CA GLY A 25 -37.60 1.02 25.98
C GLY A 25 -38.28 1.26 24.61
N PRO A 26 -39.26 2.18 24.51
CA PRO A 26 -39.81 2.56 23.21
C PRO A 26 -38.69 3.14 22.31
N PRO A 27 -38.72 2.91 20.97
CA PRO A 27 -37.67 3.39 20.08
C PRO A 27 -37.50 4.89 20.23
N LEU A 28 -36.28 5.35 20.53
CA LEU A 28 -35.98 6.78 20.45
C LEU A 28 -36.26 7.26 19.03
N ALA A 29 -36.94 8.41 18.92
CA ALA A 29 -37.24 9.02 17.64
C ALA A 29 -35.97 9.12 16.81
N ASP A 30 -36.01 8.54 15.63
CA ASP A 30 -34.89 8.45 14.71
C ASP A 30 -34.41 9.88 14.40
N GLN A 31 -33.32 10.31 15.01
CA GLN A 31 -32.68 11.56 14.65
C GLN A 31 -32.07 11.34 13.28
N THR A 32 -32.87 11.62 12.25
CA THR A 32 -32.44 11.67 10.86
C THR A 32 -31.48 12.83 10.69
N VAL A 33 -30.22 12.58 11.03
CA VAL A 33 -29.16 13.57 10.87
C VAL A 33 -28.87 13.69 9.38
N LYS A 34 -29.42 14.74 8.78
CA LYS A 34 -29.70 14.75 7.35
C LYS A 34 -28.50 14.99 6.45
N ASN A 35 -27.41 15.62 6.89
CA ASN A 35 -26.15 15.80 6.14
C ASN A 35 -25.11 16.45 7.06
N TYR A 36 -23.94 15.84 7.28
CA TYR A 36 -22.76 16.53 7.81
C TYR A 36 -21.57 16.35 6.87
N PHE A 37 -20.96 17.46 6.45
CA PHE A 37 -19.57 17.47 6.03
C PHE A 37 -18.71 17.26 7.28
N SER A 38 -18.14 16.08 7.41
CA SER A 38 -17.13 15.81 8.45
C SER A 38 -15.74 16.03 7.86
N PRO A 39 -14.85 16.75 8.56
CA PRO A 39 -13.48 16.92 8.10
C PRO A 39 -12.79 15.55 8.00
N ASN A 40 -11.98 15.37 6.97
CA ASN A 40 -11.24 14.12 6.77
C ASN A 40 -10.39 13.85 8.02
N ARG A 41 -10.59 12.69 8.66
CA ARG A 41 -9.95 12.38 9.96
C ARG A 41 -8.47 12.03 9.82
N PHE A 42 -8.00 11.80 8.60
CA PHE A 42 -6.63 11.51 8.23
C PHE A 42 -6.35 12.08 6.84
N TYR A 43 -5.08 12.33 6.52
CA TYR A 43 -4.65 12.86 5.23
C TYR A 43 -4.73 11.79 4.13
N CYS A 44 -4.07 10.66 4.35
CA CYS A 44 -4.12 9.51 3.42
C CYS A 44 -3.97 8.18 4.16
N VAL A 45 -4.33 7.11 3.45
CA VAL A 45 -3.90 5.75 3.76
C VAL A 45 -2.71 5.46 2.85
N GLU A 46 -1.59 5.09 3.46
CA GLU A 46 -0.41 4.62 2.74
C GLU A 46 -0.44 3.09 2.70
N THR A 47 -0.13 2.49 1.56
CA THR A 47 -0.08 1.03 1.39
C THR A 47 1.24 0.59 0.78
N ILE A 48 1.71 -0.59 1.18
CA ILE A 48 2.86 -1.27 0.57
C ILE A 48 2.32 -2.48 -0.16
N CYS A 49 2.55 -2.54 -1.46
CA CYS A 49 2.14 -3.66 -2.31
C CYS A 49 3.37 -4.37 -2.89
N ALA A 50 3.32 -5.70 -2.98
CA ALA A 50 4.27 -6.47 -3.76
C ALA A 50 3.98 -6.28 -5.27
N PRO A 51 4.96 -6.53 -6.18
CA PRO A 51 4.76 -6.38 -7.62
C PRO A 51 3.62 -7.22 -8.20
N CYS A 52 3.22 -8.26 -7.47
CA CYS A 52 2.16 -9.18 -7.82
C CYS A 52 0.75 -8.70 -7.38
N GLY A 53 0.66 -7.56 -6.70
CA GLY A 53 -0.59 -6.95 -6.20
C GLY A 53 -0.98 -7.34 -4.77
N THR A 54 -0.21 -8.22 -4.12
CA THR A 54 -0.44 -8.59 -2.72
C THR A 54 -0.08 -7.44 -1.79
N VAL A 55 -0.94 -7.14 -0.81
CA VAL A 55 -0.68 -6.06 0.16
C VAL A 55 0.22 -6.60 1.27
N ILE A 56 1.34 -5.93 1.51
CA ILE A 56 2.31 -6.26 2.56
C ILE A 56 1.93 -5.57 3.87
N GLY A 57 1.51 -4.31 3.77
CA GLY A 57 1.15 -3.51 4.94
C GLY A 57 0.46 -2.21 4.55
N TRP A 58 -0.13 -1.55 5.55
CA TRP A 58 -0.78 -0.27 5.37
C TRP A 58 -0.69 0.57 6.65
N GLY A 59 -0.84 1.89 6.52
CA GLY A 59 -0.80 2.82 7.64
C GLY A 59 -1.64 4.08 7.36
N LYS A 60 -2.11 4.74 8.42
CA LYS A 60 -2.80 6.03 8.30
C LYS A 60 -1.84 7.17 8.56
N PHE A 61 -1.81 8.13 7.65
CA PHE A 61 -1.12 9.39 7.87
C PHE A 61 -2.12 10.46 8.24
N ALA A 62 -2.09 10.91 9.50
CA ALA A 62 -3.11 11.81 10.03
C ALA A 62 -3.04 13.23 9.44
N ARG A 63 -1.84 13.75 9.18
CA ARG A 63 -1.63 15.17 8.81
C ARG A 63 -1.00 15.37 7.43
N SER A 64 -0.05 14.51 7.05
CA SER A 64 0.66 14.62 5.79
C SER A 64 1.36 13.32 5.43
N GLU A 65 1.54 13.11 4.13
CA GLU A 65 2.46 12.14 3.57
C GLU A 65 3.90 12.73 3.59
N SER A 66 4.42 12.95 4.79
CA SER A 66 5.77 13.51 4.98
C SER A 66 6.86 12.44 4.89
N PRO A 67 8.10 12.80 4.49
CA PRO A 67 9.23 11.88 4.50
C PRO A 67 9.42 11.16 5.84
N THR A 68 9.23 11.87 6.96
CA THR A 68 9.33 11.31 8.30
C THR A 68 8.26 10.25 8.56
N ASN A 69 7.02 10.50 8.15
CA ASN A 69 5.94 9.51 8.30
C ASN A 69 6.18 8.27 7.42
N ILE A 70 6.68 8.47 6.20
CA ILE A 70 7.05 7.37 5.29
C ILE A 70 8.16 6.52 5.91
N VAL A 71 9.25 7.13 6.39
CA VAL A 71 10.36 6.39 7.02
C VAL A 71 9.89 5.66 8.29
N ALA A 72 9.08 6.30 9.14
CA ALA A 72 8.52 5.67 10.32
C ALA A 72 7.64 4.46 9.96
N PHE A 73 6.82 4.60 8.91
CA PHE A 73 5.97 3.53 8.42
C PHE A 73 6.80 2.37 7.86
N LEU A 74 7.80 2.64 7.02
CA LEU A 74 8.70 1.62 6.49
C LEU A 74 9.45 0.88 7.62
N ASN A 75 9.94 1.61 8.63
CA ASN A 75 10.57 1.00 9.82
C ASN A 75 9.59 0.14 10.64
N SER A 76 8.30 0.52 10.71
CA SER A 76 7.29 -0.29 11.41
C SER A 76 6.99 -1.61 10.69
N ILE A 77 7.09 -1.64 9.36
CA ILE A 77 6.88 -2.85 8.56
C ILE A 77 8.16 -3.70 8.56
N TYR A 78 9.31 -3.07 8.32
CA TYR A 78 10.61 -3.73 8.24
C TYR A 78 11.46 -3.48 9.48
N SER A 79 10.90 -3.87 10.63
CA SER A 79 11.61 -3.87 11.92
C SER A 79 12.71 -4.94 11.97
N SER A 80 13.56 -4.87 12.99
CA SER A 80 14.68 -5.81 13.18
C SER A 80 14.23 -7.28 13.08
N GLY A 81 14.82 -8.02 12.15
CA GLY A 81 14.52 -9.44 11.89
C GLY A 81 13.68 -9.71 10.64
N VAL A 82 13.03 -8.69 10.06
CA VAL A 82 12.36 -8.81 8.76
C VAL A 82 13.31 -8.32 7.67
N SER A 83 13.59 -9.18 6.69
CA SER A 83 14.40 -8.76 5.53
C SER A 83 13.68 -7.65 4.77
N ARG A 84 14.39 -6.57 4.51
CA ARG A 84 13.92 -5.53 3.59
C ARG A 84 14.02 -6.04 2.15
N PRO A 85 13.14 -5.56 1.25
CA PRO A 85 13.30 -5.81 -0.17
C PRO A 85 14.52 -5.05 -0.70
N ALA A 86 15.18 -5.61 -1.72
CA ALA A 86 16.31 -4.96 -2.39
C ALA A 86 15.93 -3.63 -3.05
N TYR A 87 14.66 -3.46 -3.42
CA TYR A 87 14.14 -2.26 -4.05
C TYR A 87 12.78 -1.89 -3.48
N ILE A 88 12.57 -0.59 -3.26
CA ILE A 88 11.31 -0.02 -2.80
C ILE A 88 10.97 1.16 -3.72
N CYS A 89 9.82 1.11 -4.38
CA CYS A 89 9.35 2.21 -5.21
C CYS A 89 8.40 3.11 -4.41
N ILE A 90 8.67 4.42 -4.41
CA ILE A 90 7.87 5.45 -3.74
C ILE A 90 7.83 6.64 -4.68
N ASP A 91 6.65 7.23 -4.93
CA ASP A 91 6.51 8.41 -5.80
C ASP A 91 7.57 9.48 -5.45
N LYS A 92 7.65 9.89 -4.18
CA LYS A 92 8.60 10.92 -3.70
C LYS A 92 9.87 10.35 -3.08
N ALA A 93 10.40 9.23 -3.59
CA ALA A 93 11.58 8.56 -3.04
C ALA A 93 12.80 9.50 -2.90
N CYS A 94 13.02 10.43 -3.83
CA CYS A 94 14.12 11.38 -3.76
C CYS A 94 14.04 12.30 -2.53
N ILE A 95 12.84 12.72 -2.13
CA ILE A 95 12.60 13.54 -0.93
C ILE A 95 12.81 12.71 0.33
N VAL A 96 12.33 11.46 0.32
CA VAL A 96 12.56 10.49 1.40
C VAL A 96 14.05 10.24 1.59
N LEU A 97 14.79 10.07 0.49
CA LEU A 97 16.22 9.81 0.50
C LEU A 97 17.01 10.99 1.08
N ARG A 98 16.67 12.23 0.69
CA ARG A 98 17.25 13.45 1.28
C ARG A 98 17.01 13.52 2.78
N HIS A 99 15.83 13.12 3.25
CA HIS A 99 15.52 13.07 4.67
C HIS A 99 16.35 12.02 5.43
N ILE A 100 16.47 10.81 4.87
CA ILE A 100 17.30 9.73 5.43
C ILE A 100 18.77 10.17 5.50
N GLN A 101 19.29 10.84 4.45
CA GLN A 101 20.64 11.38 4.43
C GLN A 101 20.85 12.42 5.53
N ALA A 102 19.92 13.36 5.69
CA ALA A 102 20.01 14.42 6.70
C ALA A 102 19.91 13.89 8.15
N THR A 103 19.23 12.75 8.35
CA THR A 103 19.04 12.15 9.69
C THR A 103 20.14 11.16 10.08
N GLY A 104 21.09 10.86 9.19
CA GLY A 104 22.20 9.95 9.46
C GLY A 104 21.84 8.46 9.42
N GLN A 105 20.61 8.10 9.06
CA GLN A 105 20.15 6.70 8.92
C GLN A 105 20.50 6.09 7.56
N LEU A 106 21.35 6.78 6.78
CA LEU A 106 21.68 6.44 5.40
C LEU A 106 22.27 5.03 5.27
N GLN A 107 23.25 4.68 6.11
CA GLN A 107 23.94 3.39 5.98
C GLN A 107 22.99 2.20 6.22
N ASP A 108 22.08 2.30 7.18
CA ASP A 108 21.14 1.22 7.50
C ASP A 108 20.17 0.90 6.36
N TRP A 109 19.76 1.91 5.60
CA TRP A 109 18.85 1.74 4.46
C TRP A 109 19.58 1.29 3.19
N PHE A 110 20.71 1.92 2.86
CA PHE A 110 21.43 1.65 1.61
C PHE A 110 22.16 0.30 1.60
N ASN A 111 22.49 -0.26 2.76
CA ASN A 111 23.09 -1.59 2.82
C ASN A 111 22.12 -2.70 2.35
N THR A 112 20.82 -2.45 2.40
CA THR A 112 19.80 -3.49 2.12
C THR A 112 18.87 -3.15 0.98
N SER A 113 18.64 -1.86 0.69
CA SER A 113 17.54 -1.42 -0.16
C SER A 113 17.88 -0.18 -0.98
N CYS A 114 17.48 -0.17 -2.25
CA CYS A 114 17.46 1.00 -3.13
C CYS A 114 16.06 1.62 -3.16
N LEU A 115 15.97 2.94 -2.97
CA LEU A 115 14.70 3.69 -3.06
C LEU A 115 14.55 4.31 -4.46
N LEU A 116 13.51 3.91 -5.18
CA LEU A 116 13.27 4.34 -6.57
C LEU A 116 12.05 5.23 -6.65
N VAL A 117 12.11 6.26 -7.50
CA VAL A 117 10.93 7.06 -7.87
C VAL A 117 10.14 6.38 -8.98
N ASP A 118 8.84 6.64 -9.07
CA ASP A 118 8.10 6.19 -10.24
C ASP A 118 8.53 6.94 -11.51
N SER A 119 8.20 6.40 -12.68
CA SER A 119 8.63 6.98 -13.96
C SER A 119 8.03 8.36 -14.22
N TYR A 120 6.79 8.61 -13.77
CA TYR A 120 6.13 9.89 -13.97
C TYR A 120 6.82 10.97 -13.13
N HIS A 121 7.08 10.67 -11.85
CA HIS A 121 7.90 11.51 -10.97
C HIS A 121 9.26 11.79 -11.60
N TYR A 122 9.97 10.77 -12.06
CA TYR A 122 11.28 10.93 -12.67
C TYR A 122 11.26 11.87 -13.88
N THR A 123 10.27 11.72 -14.78
CA THR A 123 10.16 12.55 -16.00
C THR A 123 9.80 14.01 -15.72
N THR A 124 9.07 14.28 -14.63
CA THR A 124 8.64 15.63 -14.25
C THR A 124 9.66 16.33 -13.35
N HIS A 125 10.62 15.58 -12.79
CA HIS A 125 11.65 16.12 -11.92
C HIS A 125 12.68 16.94 -12.69
N LYS A 126 13.36 17.85 -11.98
CA LYS A 126 14.49 18.59 -12.54
C LYS A 126 15.63 17.63 -12.88
N ALA A 127 16.08 17.67 -14.13
CA ALA A 127 17.24 16.88 -14.62
C ALA A 127 18.56 17.23 -13.91
N THR A 128 18.63 18.38 -13.23
CA THR A 128 19.79 18.79 -12.43
C THR A 128 19.77 18.23 -11.01
N ASP A 129 18.75 17.46 -10.61
CA ASP A 129 18.77 16.77 -9.33
C ASP A 129 19.63 15.51 -9.42
N GLU A 130 20.93 15.69 -9.16
CA GLU A 130 21.93 14.62 -9.17
C GLU A 130 21.58 13.46 -8.22
N LEU A 131 20.93 13.74 -7.08
CA LEU A 131 20.54 12.70 -6.14
C LEU A 131 19.43 11.83 -6.72
N CYS A 132 18.40 12.44 -7.30
CA CYS A 132 17.31 11.71 -7.95
C CYS A 132 17.83 10.89 -9.15
N CYS A 133 18.65 11.51 -10.01
CA CYS A 133 19.22 10.86 -11.20
C CYS A 133 20.16 9.71 -10.87
N THR A 134 20.93 9.81 -9.78
CA THR A 134 21.92 8.79 -9.43
C THR A 134 21.31 7.65 -8.60
N TRP A 135 20.47 7.99 -7.62
CA TRP A 135 20.06 7.04 -6.58
C TRP A 135 18.60 6.61 -6.66
N CYS A 136 17.75 7.33 -7.42
CA CYS A 136 16.33 7.02 -7.51
C CYS A 136 15.85 6.64 -8.92
N ASN A 137 16.76 6.54 -9.89
CA ASN A 137 16.40 6.25 -11.28
C ASN A 137 15.75 4.86 -11.43
N PRO A 138 14.49 4.77 -11.91
CA PRO A 138 13.77 3.50 -12.04
C PRO A 138 14.17 2.67 -13.27
N VAL A 139 15.16 3.13 -14.03
CA VAL A 139 15.65 2.47 -15.23
C VAL A 139 17.00 1.83 -14.92
N ILE A 140 17.07 0.51 -15.12
CA ILE A 140 18.31 -0.25 -14.95
C ILE A 140 18.74 -0.78 -16.33
N PRO A 141 20.06 -0.77 -16.64
CA PRO A 141 20.58 -1.45 -17.81
C PRO A 141 20.22 -2.94 -17.80
N ALA A 142 19.68 -3.43 -18.90
CA ALA A 142 19.28 -4.81 -19.10
C ALA A 142 19.75 -5.30 -20.47
N VAL A 143 19.75 -6.61 -20.69
CA VAL A 143 20.04 -7.20 -21.99
C VAL A 143 18.74 -7.82 -22.51
N ASP A 144 18.35 -7.47 -23.73
CA ASP A 144 17.14 -8.01 -24.34
C ASP A 144 17.32 -9.49 -24.73
N LYS A 145 16.24 -10.13 -25.21
CA LYS A 145 16.27 -11.53 -25.67
C LYS A 145 17.20 -11.77 -26.88
N PHE A 146 17.65 -10.69 -27.52
CA PHE A 146 18.50 -10.71 -28.71
C PHE A 146 19.96 -10.32 -28.38
N GLY A 147 20.29 -10.11 -27.11
CA GLY A 147 21.65 -9.77 -26.67
C GLY A 147 22.01 -8.29 -26.78
N ASN A 148 21.05 -7.39 -27.04
CA ASN A 148 21.30 -5.95 -27.11
C ASN A 148 21.13 -5.29 -25.74
N ASP A 149 21.96 -4.29 -25.47
CA ASP A 149 21.80 -3.40 -24.34
C ASP A 149 20.48 -2.63 -24.47
N CYS A 150 19.57 -2.88 -23.55
CA CYS A 150 18.30 -2.20 -23.45
C CYS A 150 18.11 -1.61 -22.05
N PHE A 151 17.25 -0.61 -21.96
CA PHE A 151 16.88 -0.02 -20.69
C PHE A 151 15.52 -0.57 -20.28
N GLN A 152 15.49 -1.39 -19.22
CA GLN A 152 14.26 -1.98 -18.74
C GLN A 152 13.74 -1.24 -17.52
N ARG A 153 12.43 -0.92 -17.54
CA ARG A 153 11.74 -0.44 -16.34
C ARG A 153 11.71 -1.57 -15.31
N THR A 154 12.29 -1.30 -14.15
CA THR A 154 12.64 -2.37 -13.21
C THR A 154 11.45 -2.85 -12.38
N PHE A 155 10.42 -2.01 -12.20
CA PHE A 155 9.31 -2.32 -11.28
C PHE A 155 7.93 -2.01 -11.85
N ASN A 156 7.00 -2.92 -11.54
CA ASN A 156 5.58 -2.77 -11.80
C ASN A 156 4.92 -1.87 -10.75
N THR A 157 4.93 -0.55 -10.95
CA THR A 157 4.19 0.40 -10.09
C THR A 157 2.67 0.32 -10.30
N GLN A 158 2.23 -0.26 -11.42
CA GLN A 158 0.82 -0.38 -11.79
C GLN A 158 0.02 -1.17 -10.75
N ALA A 159 0.65 -2.14 -10.08
CA ALA A 159 -0.01 -2.91 -9.02
C ALA A 159 -0.49 -2.00 -7.87
N CYS A 160 0.34 -1.04 -7.45
CA CYS A 160 -0.02 -0.09 -6.39
C CYS A 160 -1.02 0.95 -6.91
N GLU A 161 -0.90 1.42 -8.15
CA GLU A 161 -1.87 2.33 -8.78
C GLU A 161 -3.28 1.69 -8.86
N GLN A 162 -3.36 0.42 -9.28
CA GLN A 162 -4.61 -0.34 -9.33
C GLN A 162 -5.20 -0.56 -7.93
N LEU A 163 -4.37 -0.87 -6.93
CA LEU A 163 -4.81 -1.02 -5.55
C LEU A 163 -5.38 0.29 -5.00
N ASN A 164 -4.70 1.42 -5.24
CA ASN A 164 -5.16 2.74 -4.82
C ASN A 164 -6.48 3.12 -5.50
N SER A 165 -6.61 2.83 -6.80
CA SER A 165 -7.86 3.04 -7.54
C SER A 165 -9.00 2.18 -6.98
N TRP A 166 -8.73 0.92 -6.65
CA TRP A 166 -9.70 0.03 -6.02
C TRP A 166 -10.13 0.55 -4.64
N LEU A 167 -9.19 0.99 -3.81
CA LEU A 167 -9.49 1.60 -2.50
C LEU A 167 -10.29 2.90 -2.62
N GLY A 168 -10.04 3.70 -3.65
CA GLY A 168 -10.80 4.91 -3.94
C GLY A 168 -12.32 4.66 -4.08
N GLY A 169 -12.71 3.48 -4.59
CA GLY A 169 -14.12 3.08 -4.66
C GLY A 169 -14.82 2.93 -3.30
N PHE A 170 -14.07 2.79 -2.21
CA PHE A 170 -14.58 2.64 -0.84
C PHE A 170 -14.37 3.90 0.01
N GLU A 171 -13.80 4.97 -0.55
CA GLU A 171 -13.45 6.16 0.22
C GLU A 171 -14.66 6.78 0.94
N LEU A 172 -15.83 6.81 0.28
CA LEU A 172 -17.05 7.36 0.86
C LEU A 172 -17.52 6.57 2.09
N ILE A 173 -17.55 5.24 2.00
CA ILE A 173 -18.01 4.41 3.12
C ILE A 173 -17.01 4.43 4.28
N LEU A 174 -15.72 4.43 3.95
CA LEU A 174 -14.63 4.55 4.92
C LEU A 174 -14.71 5.87 5.70
N LYS A 175 -14.98 7.00 5.04
CA LYS A 175 -15.10 8.32 5.69
C LYS A 175 -16.25 8.40 6.70
N CYS A 176 -17.30 7.59 6.54
CA CYS A 176 -18.46 7.58 7.43
C CYS A 176 -18.24 6.73 8.70
N MET A 177 -17.15 5.97 8.79
CA MET A 177 -16.90 5.04 9.90
C MET A 177 -16.28 5.73 11.12
N THR A 178 -16.47 5.14 12.29
CA THR A 178 -15.64 5.45 13.47
C THR A 178 -14.19 5.01 13.21
N PRO A 179 -13.19 5.58 13.89
CA PRO A 179 -11.79 5.23 13.65
C PRO A 179 -11.49 3.74 13.84
N ALA A 180 -12.11 3.10 14.84
CA ALA A 180 -11.94 1.67 15.09
C ALA A 180 -12.58 0.81 13.98
N ASN A 181 -13.78 1.17 13.53
CA ASN A 181 -14.46 0.45 12.45
C ASN A 181 -13.72 0.62 11.13
N PHE A 182 -13.20 1.82 10.86
CA PHE A 182 -12.35 2.09 9.70
C PHE A 182 -11.15 1.13 9.69
N ASP A 183 -10.41 1.05 10.80
CA ASP A 183 -9.18 0.26 10.87
C ASP A 183 -9.47 -1.22 10.67
N TRP A 184 -10.49 -1.74 11.36
CA TRP A 184 -10.91 -3.12 11.22
C TRP A 184 -11.39 -3.45 9.81
N PHE A 185 -12.21 -2.57 9.21
CA PHE A 185 -12.79 -2.78 7.89
C PHE A 185 -11.71 -2.72 6.80
N LEU A 186 -10.85 -1.70 6.82
CA LEU A 186 -9.76 -1.55 5.87
C LEU A 186 -8.76 -2.71 5.98
N HIS A 187 -8.39 -3.12 7.20
CA HIS A 187 -7.53 -4.28 7.41
C HIS A 187 -8.14 -5.55 6.83
N SER A 188 -9.43 -5.79 7.12
CA SER A 188 -10.16 -6.96 6.61
C SER A 188 -10.22 -6.96 5.08
N MET A 189 -10.53 -5.82 4.46
CA MET A 189 -10.56 -5.68 3.01
C MET A 189 -9.22 -6.00 2.36
N LEU A 190 -8.13 -5.42 2.87
CA LEU A 190 -6.79 -5.64 2.32
C LEU A 190 -6.33 -7.09 2.52
N PHE A 191 -6.71 -7.72 3.64
CA PHE A 191 -6.46 -9.13 3.90
C PHE A 191 -7.17 -10.04 2.90
N TYR A 192 -8.47 -9.81 2.64
CA TYR A 192 -9.23 -10.57 1.65
C TYR A 192 -8.73 -10.34 0.22
N HIS A 193 -8.40 -9.10 -0.12
CA HIS A 193 -7.79 -8.77 -1.42
C HIS A 193 -6.52 -9.58 -1.65
N SER A 194 -5.60 -9.55 -0.68
CA SER A 194 -4.33 -10.28 -0.74
C SER A 194 -4.54 -11.80 -0.85
N SER A 195 -5.45 -12.34 -0.05
CA SER A 195 -5.81 -13.77 -0.10
C SER A 195 -6.34 -14.18 -1.48
N PHE A 196 -7.18 -13.33 -2.09
CA PHE A 196 -7.72 -13.56 -3.42
C PHE A 196 -6.64 -13.50 -4.51
N VAL A 197 -5.75 -12.49 -4.45
CA VAL A 197 -4.63 -12.33 -5.37
C VAL A 197 -3.71 -13.56 -5.34
N LEU A 198 -3.31 -14.01 -4.15
CA LEU A 198 -2.48 -15.19 -3.96
C LEU A 198 -3.16 -16.46 -4.51
N LYS A 199 -4.45 -16.66 -4.23
CA LYS A 199 -5.20 -17.81 -4.77
C LYS A 199 -5.25 -17.80 -6.29
N LYS A 200 -5.48 -16.64 -6.91
CA LYS A 200 -5.51 -16.48 -8.37
C LYS A 200 -4.14 -16.78 -8.98
N GLN A 201 -3.06 -16.34 -8.34
CA GLN A 201 -1.69 -16.63 -8.77
C GLN A 201 -1.38 -18.12 -8.69
N GLY A 202 -1.71 -18.80 -7.59
CA GLY A 202 -1.52 -20.24 -7.46
C GLY A 202 -2.30 -21.05 -8.49
N ILE A 203 -3.50 -20.61 -8.89
CA ILE A 203 -4.25 -21.23 -10.00
C ILE A 203 -3.54 -21.00 -11.34
N LYS A 204 -3.03 -19.78 -11.59
CA LYS A 204 -2.32 -19.46 -12.83
C LYS A 204 -1.02 -20.26 -12.96
N GLN A 205 -0.28 -20.41 -11.87
CA GLN A 205 0.96 -21.17 -11.82
C GLN A 205 0.71 -22.65 -12.14
N ARG A 206 -0.25 -23.30 -11.46
CA ARG A 206 -0.64 -24.70 -11.78
C ARG A 206 -1.08 -24.90 -13.23
N ARG A 207 -1.76 -23.90 -13.82
CA ARG A 207 -2.16 -23.95 -15.24
C ARG A 207 -1.02 -23.73 -16.23
N ALA A 208 0.09 -23.14 -15.78
CA ALA A 208 1.30 -22.99 -16.58
C ALA A 208 2.13 -24.29 -16.50
N GLU A 209 2.33 -24.81 -15.29
CA GLU A 209 3.01 -26.09 -15.04
C GLU A 209 2.35 -27.24 -15.81
N ASN A 210 1.01 -27.34 -15.80
CA ASN A 210 0.32 -28.37 -16.57
C ASN A 210 0.51 -28.23 -18.09
N ARG A 211 0.67 -27.01 -18.62
CA ARG A 211 0.89 -26.79 -20.06
C ARG A 211 2.32 -27.14 -20.47
N GLU A 212 3.30 -26.84 -19.62
CA GLU A 212 4.70 -27.20 -19.86
C GLU A 212 4.88 -28.72 -19.88
N ILE A 213 4.16 -29.45 -19.01
CA ILE A 213 4.15 -30.93 -19.02
C ILE A 213 3.55 -31.47 -20.33
N ASP A 214 2.43 -30.89 -20.79
CA ASP A 214 1.80 -31.32 -22.04
C ASP A 214 2.74 -31.06 -23.24
N ASP A 215 3.39 -29.89 -23.32
CA ASP A 215 4.33 -29.53 -24.40
C ASP A 215 5.62 -30.40 -24.40
N GLU A 216 6.15 -30.80 -23.24
CA GLU A 216 7.30 -31.72 -23.15
C GLU A 216 6.94 -33.15 -23.55
N SER A 217 5.71 -33.59 -23.28
CA SER A 217 5.24 -34.95 -23.61
C SER A 217 5.01 -35.17 -25.12
N GLU A 218 4.78 -34.10 -25.90
CA GLU A 218 4.61 -34.18 -27.35
C GLU A 218 5.95 -34.27 -28.12
N HIS A 219 7.09 -34.04 -27.47
CA HIS A 219 8.41 -34.04 -28.13
C HIS A 219 9.17 -35.37 -28.07
N ASP A 220 8.68 -36.38 -27.32
CA ASP A 220 9.35 -37.69 -27.16
C ASP A 220 8.71 -38.83 -28.01
N GLY A 221 7.77 -38.49 -28.91
CA GLY A 221 6.96 -39.48 -29.65
C GLY A 221 7.48 -39.94 -31.01
N GLY A 222 8.68 -39.54 -31.45
CA GLY A 222 9.16 -39.72 -32.82
C GLY A 222 10.35 -40.66 -32.98
N VAL A 223 10.22 -41.95 -32.65
CA VAL A 223 11.16 -42.98 -33.14
C VAL A 223 10.50 -43.75 -34.28
N GLU A 224 10.85 -43.41 -35.51
CA GLU A 224 10.52 -44.19 -36.71
C GLU A 224 11.17 -45.57 -36.61
N PHE A 225 10.36 -46.62 -36.47
CA PHE A 225 10.77 -47.98 -36.82
C PHE A 225 10.71 -48.10 -38.35
N GLY A 226 11.88 -48.09 -38.99
CA GLY A 226 12.01 -48.57 -40.36
C GLY A 226 11.95 -50.09 -40.37
N GLU A 227 10.93 -50.66 -41.02
CA GLU A 227 10.91 -52.07 -41.40
C GLU A 227 11.54 -52.20 -42.80
N GLU A 228 12.44 -53.18 -42.92
CA GLU A 228 13.22 -53.56 -44.11
C GLU A 228 12.37 -54.07 -45.29
#